data_AF-A0A5K1AW45-F1
#
_entry.id   AF-A0A5K1AW45-F1
#
_cell.length_a   1.000
_cell.length_b   1.000
_cell.length_c   1.000
_cell.angle_alpha   90.00
_cell.angle_beta   90.00
_cell.angle_gamma   90.00
#
_symmetry.space_group_name_H-M   'P 1'
#
loop_
_entity.id
_entity.type
_entity.pdbx_description
1 polymer ?
#
loop_
_entity_poly.entity_id
_entity_poly.type
_entity_poly.pdbx_seq_one_letter_code
_entity_poly.pdbx_strand_id
1 'polypeptide(L)' 'IPCDYGKQNLSVRVEENSQYPHYLALKLLYQGGQTDIVALDLAQ' A
#
# COMPACT_ATOMS: atom_id res chain seq x y z
N ILE A 1 19.90 0.38 1.22
CA ILE A 1 19.68 1.79 1.62
C ILE A 1 18.20 1.89 1.98
N PRO A 2 17.82 2.28 3.20
CA PRO A 2 16.41 2.43 3.56
C PRO A 2 15.76 3.56 2.75
N CYS A 3 14.54 3.35 2.28
CA CYS A 3 13.74 4.39 1.64
C CYS A 3 13.25 5.39 2.69
N ASP A 4 13.45 6.68 2.42
CA ASP A 4 12.95 7.79 3.23
C ASP A 4 12.00 8.64 2.36
N TYR A 5 10.77 8.81 2.85
CA TYR A 5 9.73 9.62 2.20
C TYR A 5 9.45 10.93 2.97
N GLY A 6 10.34 11.32 3.88
CA GLY A 6 10.29 12.57 4.63
C GLY A 6 9.14 12.59 5.64
N LYS A 7 8.22 13.56 5.49
CA LYS A 7 7.06 13.74 6.38
C LYS A 7 5.83 12.91 5.98
N GLN A 8 5.97 12.01 5.01
CA GLN A 8 4.86 11.21 4.50
C GLN A 8 4.72 9.93 5.32
N ASN A 9 3.51 9.69 5.82
CA ASN A 9 3.17 8.43 6.49
C ASN A 9 2.82 7.36 5.45
N LEU A 10 2.99 6.09 5.85
CA LEU A 10 2.45 4.96 5.09
C LEU A 10 0.97 5.21 4.79
N SER A 11 0.62 5.17 3.50
CA SER A 11 -0.72 5.48 3.02
C SER A 11 -1.25 4.33 2.16
N VAL A 12 -2.54 4.08 2.26
CA VAL A 12 -3.24 3.08 1.44
C VAL A 12 -4.18 3.83 0.50
N ARG A 13 -4.02 3.60 -0.80
CA ARG A 13 -4.88 4.15 -1.86
C ARG A 13 -5.70 3.03 -2.49
N VAL A 14 -6.99 3.28 -2.71
CA VAL A 14 -7.83 2.41 -3.53
C VAL A 14 -7.58 2.75 -5.00
N GLU A 15 -7.26 1.74 -5.80
CA GLU A 15 -7.02 1.91 -7.23
C GLU A 15 -8.34 2.12 -7.98
N GLU A 16 -8.30 2.87 -9.09
CA GLU A 16 -9.51 3.26 -9.84
C GLU A 16 -10.29 2.07 -10.41
N ASN A 17 -9.58 1.00 -10.77
CA ASN A 17 -10.20 -0.23 -11.28
C ASN A 17 -10.67 -1.17 -10.16
N SER A 18 -10.48 -0.80 -8.89
CA SER A 18 -11.07 -1.53 -7.77
C SER A 18 -12.58 -1.58 -7.98
N GLN A 19 -13.16 -2.79 -7.83
CA GLN A 19 -14.52 -3.22 -8.19
C GLN A 19 -14.70 -3.91 -9.56
N TYR A 20 -13.70 -4.11 -10.45
CA TYR A 20 -13.98 -4.68 -11.79
C TYR A 20 -13.33 -6.04 -12.12
N PRO A 21 -14.01 -7.21 -12.06
CA PRO A 21 -15.46 -7.38 -11.94
C PRO A 21 -16.03 -7.49 -10.52
N HIS A 22 -15.26 -7.88 -9.50
CA HIS A 22 -15.60 -7.80 -8.06
C HIS A 22 -14.32 -8.06 -7.25
N TYR A 23 -13.46 -7.05 -7.10
CA TYR A 23 -12.25 -7.16 -6.25
C TYR A 23 -11.91 -5.83 -5.58
N LEU A 24 -11.12 -5.90 -4.51
CA LEU A 24 -10.47 -4.75 -3.89
C LEU A 24 -9.03 -4.66 -4.41
N ALA A 25 -8.69 -3.54 -5.05
CA ALA A 25 -7.32 -3.25 -5.46
C ALA A 25 -6.77 -2.08 -4.63
N LEU A 26 -5.68 -2.34 -3.92
CA LEU A 26 -5.02 -1.38 -3.04
C LEU A 26 -3.59 -1.12 -3.52
N LYS A 27 -3.14 0.12 -3.33
CA LYS A 27 -1.76 0.54 -3.53
C LYS A 27 -1.21 1.11 -2.24
N LEU A 28 -0.05 0.61 -1.84
CA LEU A 28 0.67 1.07 -0.65
C LEU A 28 1.67 2.13 -1.08
N LEU A 29 1.60 3.28 -0.44
CA LEU A 29 2.40 4.45 -0.74
C LEU A 29 3.28 4.78 0.45
N TYR A 30 4.50 5.22 0.17
CA TYR A 30 5.45 5.73 1.17
C TYR A 30 5.88 4.69 2.21
N GLN A 31 6.07 3.43 1.78
CA GLN A 31 6.64 2.43 2.67
C GLN A 31 8.11 2.74 2.92
N GLY A 32 8.40 3.36 4.06
CA GLY A 32 9.76 3.58 4.53
C GLY A 32 10.41 2.31 5.06
N GLY A 33 11.75 2.33 5.13
CA GLY A 33 12.55 1.21 5.64
C GLY A 33 13.33 0.47 4.56
N GLN A 34 13.92 -0.66 4.92
CA GLN A 34 14.85 -1.41 4.06
C GLN A 34 14.20 -2.59 3.33
N THR A 35 13.04 -3.05 3.79
CA THR A 35 12.40 -4.30 3.34
C THR A 35 11.09 -4.02 2.64
N ASP A 36 10.71 -4.87 1.70
CA ASP A 36 9.44 -4.74 0.99
C ASP A 36 8.24 -5.27 1.82
N ILE A 37 7.04 -4.91 1.39
CA ILE A 37 5.79 -5.45 1.92
C ILE A 37 5.54 -6.81 1.27
N VAL A 38 5.67 -7.89 2.07
CA VAL A 38 5.54 -9.28 1.59
C VAL A 38 4.15 -9.88 1.75
N ALA A 39 3.31 -9.28 2.61
CA ALA A 39 1.95 -9.74 2.87
C ALA A 39 1.06 -8.59 3.37
N LEU A 40 -0.23 -8.67 3.07
CA LEU A 40 -1.29 -7.88 3.69
C LEU A 40 -2.40 -8.80 4.14
N ASP A 41 -2.95 -8.52 5.32
CA ASP A 41 -4.12 -9.19 5.85
C ASP A 41 -5.29 -8.21 5.91
N LEU A 42 -6.49 -8.70 5.64
CA LEU A 42 -7.73 -7.92 5.59
C LEU A 42 -8.69 -8.48 6.66
N ALA A 43 -9.01 -7.64 7.64
CA ALA A 43 -10.03 -7.94 8.65
C ALA A 43 -11.29 -7.11 8.41
N GLN A 44 -12.45 -7.65 8.80
CA GLN A 44 -13.76 -7.00 8.70
C GLN A 44 -14.19 -6.43 10.05
#